data_AF-A0A7C6VXS5-F1
#
_entry.id   AF-A0A7C6VXS5-F1
#
_cell.length_a   1.000
_cell.length_b   1.000
_cell.length_c   1.000
_cell.angle_alpha   90.00
_cell.angle_beta   90.00
_cell.angle_gamma   90.00
#
_symmetry.space_group_name_H-M   'P 1'
#
loop_
_entity.id
_entity.type
_entity.pdbx_description
1 polymer ?
#
loop_
_entity_poly.entity_id
_entity_poly.type
_entity_poly.pdbx_seq_one_letter_code
_entity_poly.pdbx_strand_id
1 'polypeptide(L)'
;MVALWDVKKSRLISLTLEEYVQGVVAAEMPASFHLEALKAQAVAARTYAYRRILSGEGIPEHPEAHLSSDYRSGQAWVSWDEFLQSHGAAAGRVLQRKIRKAVKQTEGLIAVYGGEPILAVYHSTSGGRTENSEHYWNEALPYLRSVEDPFSINSPVHYSTATISLGKLAEVLGVDRVNNFKVIERYPSGRAKTVEAGDRWFSGREIRERLNLRSTWFTAEIMGEEMVFSVWGYGHGVGMSQYGAQGMAEQGYSYDQILQYYYQGIELQRAY
;
A
#
# COMPACT_ATOMS: atom_id res chain seq x y z
N MET A 1 -16.80 -0.61 -18.93
CA MET A 1 -15.44 -0.17 -19.32
C MET A 1 -14.90 0.77 -18.27
N VAL A 2 -13.60 0.74 -17.99
CA VAL A 2 -12.86 1.60 -17.09
C VAL A 2 -12.13 2.65 -17.92
N ALA A 3 -12.36 3.93 -17.66
CA ALA A 3 -11.56 5.03 -18.18
C ALA A 3 -10.38 5.28 -17.23
N LEU A 4 -9.17 4.98 -17.68
CA LEU A 4 -7.92 5.13 -16.93
C LEU A 4 -7.11 6.31 -17.49
N TRP A 5 -6.74 7.26 -16.66
CA TRP A 5 -5.74 8.26 -16.99
C TRP A 5 -4.32 7.69 -16.79
N ASP A 6 -3.58 7.50 -17.89
CA ASP A 6 -2.16 7.12 -17.88
C ASP A 6 -1.32 8.38 -17.73
N VAL A 7 -0.84 8.62 -16.51
CA VAL A 7 -0.08 9.82 -16.14
C VAL A 7 1.23 9.91 -16.93
N LYS A 8 1.90 8.78 -17.16
CA LYS A 8 3.21 8.73 -17.81
C LYS A 8 3.13 9.06 -19.30
N LYS A 9 2.05 8.64 -19.96
CA LYS A 9 1.81 8.92 -21.40
C LYS A 9 0.83 10.07 -21.64
N SER A 10 0.32 10.68 -20.56
CA SER A 10 -0.65 11.78 -20.57
C SER A 10 -1.83 11.51 -21.51
N ARG A 11 -2.48 10.35 -21.34
CA ARG A 11 -3.60 9.93 -22.20
C ARG A 11 -4.65 9.13 -21.45
N LEU A 12 -5.89 9.19 -21.93
CA LEU A 12 -6.98 8.34 -21.48
C LEU A 12 -6.95 6.98 -22.18
N ILE A 13 -7.12 5.89 -21.42
CA ILE A 13 -7.17 4.51 -21.90
C ILE A 13 -8.50 3.89 -21.48
N SER A 14 -9.17 3.21 -22.40
CA SER A 14 -10.37 2.43 -22.10
C SER A 14 -10.02 0.96 -21.96
N LEU A 15 -10.31 0.37 -20.80
CA LEU A 15 -10.01 -1.02 -20.45
C LEU A 15 -11.24 -1.73 -19.89
N THR A 16 -11.28 -3.05 -19.98
CA THR A 16 -12.14 -3.83 -19.07
C THR A 16 -11.61 -3.74 -17.64
N LEU A 17 -12.45 -4.00 -16.63
CA LEU A 17 -12.00 -4.02 -15.24
C LEU A 17 -10.93 -5.09 -15.00
N GLU A 18 -11.02 -6.24 -15.67
CA GLU A 18 -10.03 -7.31 -15.56
C GLU A 18 -8.68 -6.95 -16.21
N GLU A 19 -8.68 -6.17 -17.29
CA GLU A 19 -7.44 -5.63 -17.89
C GLU A 19 -6.79 -4.58 -16.99
N TYR A 20 -7.60 -3.73 -16.36
CA TYR A 20 -7.11 -2.79 -15.35
C TYR A 20 -6.47 -3.53 -14.18
N VAL A 21 -7.18 -4.50 -13.59
CA VAL A 21 -6.69 -5.29 -12.44
C VAL A 21 -5.39 -6.04 -12.78
N GLN A 22 -5.25 -6.58 -13.99
CA GLN A 22 -3.99 -7.17 -14.45
C GLN A 22 -2.81 -6.19 -14.38
N GLY A 23 -2.99 -4.96 -14.87
CA GLY A 23 -1.95 -3.93 -14.82
C GLY A 23 -1.65 -3.45 -13.41
N VAL A 24 -2.66 -3.43 -12.52
CA VAL A 24 -2.45 -3.14 -11.10
C VAL A 24 -1.63 -4.23 -10.42
N VAL A 25 -2.03 -5.51 -10.54
CA VAL A 25 -1.29 -6.63 -9.93
C VAL A 25 0.16 -6.68 -10.46
N ALA A 26 0.37 -6.37 -11.74
CA ALA A 26 1.69 -6.30 -12.34
C ALA A 26 2.56 -5.14 -11.81
N ALA A 27 1.96 -4.03 -11.36
CA ALA A 27 2.65 -2.86 -10.84
C ALA A 27 2.88 -2.90 -9.32
N GLU A 28 1.93 -3.49 -8.58
CA GLU A 28 1.87 -3.39 -7.12
C GLU A 28 2.57 -4.53 -6.39
N MET A 29 2.60 -5.73 -6.96
CA MET A 29 3.10 -6.92 -6.29
C MET A 29 4.16 -7.61 -7.15
N PRO A 30 5.29 -8.07 -6.57
CA PRO A 30 6.28 -8.82 -7.34
C PRO A 30 5.64 -10.04 -7.98
N ALA A 31 5.72 -10.17 -9.30
CA ALA A 31 5.07 -11.24 -10.03
C ALA A 31 5.59 -12.65 -9.67
N SER A 32 6.74 -12.74 -8.99
CA SER A 32 7.30 -13.96 -8.43
C SER A 32 6.51 -14.48 -7.22
N PHE A 33 5.76 -13.64 -6.53
CA PHE A 33 4.97 -14.00 -5.33
C PHE A 33 4.01 -15.16 -5.58
N HIS A 34 3.67 -15.87 -4.52
CA HIS A 34 2.79 -17.02 -4.53
C HIS A 34 1.46 -16.70 -5.20
N LEU A 35 0.87 -17.70 -5.87
CA LEU A 35 -0.36 -17.49 -6.66
C LEU A 35 -1.51 -16.99 -5.78
N GLU A 36 -1.64 -17.50 -4.55
CA GLU A 36 -2.67 -17.06 -3.59
C GLU A 36 -2.48 -15.60 -3.14
N ALA A 37 -1.24 -15.13 -2.99
CA ALA A 37 -0.98 -13.71 -2.70
C ALA A 37 -1.37 -12.81 -3.89
N LEU A 38 -1.05 -13.22 -5.13
CA LEU A 38 -1.47 -12.51 -6.34
C LEU A 38 -3.00 -12.49 -6.51
N LYS A 39 -3.69 -13.56 -6.12
CA LYS A 39 -5.16 -13.62 -6.10
C LYS A 39 -5.74 -12.66 -5.06
N ALA A 40 -5.19 -12.61 -3.85
CA ALA A 40 -5.61 -11.67 -2.82
C ALA A 40 -5.43 -10.22 -3.31
N GLN A 41 -4.28 -9.91 -3.93
CA GLN A 41 -4.03 -8.61 -4.55
C GLN A 41 -5.03 -8.30 -5.67
N ALA A 42 -5.39 -9.27 -6.50
CA ALA A 42 -6.36 -9.08 -7.58
C ALA A 42 -7.76 -8.72 -7.03
N VAL A 43 -8.23 -9.43 -5.99
CA VAL A 43 -9.52 -9.12 -5.35
C VAL A 43 -9.50 -7.77 -4.66
N ALA A 44 -8.44 -7.45 -3.91
CA ALA A 44 -8.29 -6.14 -3.27
C ALA A 44 -8.29 -5.00 -4.30
N ALA A 45 -7.51 -5.15 -5.38
CA ALA A 45 -7.44 -4.17 -6.44
C ALA A 45 -8.77 -3.98 -7.19
N ARG A 46 -9.45 -5.08 -7.50
CA ARG A 46 -10.77 -5.04 -8.13
C ARG A 46 -11.78 -4.34 -7.22
N THR A 47 -11.77 -4.65 -5.94
CA THR A 47 -12.69 -4.06 -4.95
C THR A 47 -12.48 -2.56 -4.85
N TYR A 48 -11.22 -2.11 -4.75
CA TYR A 48 -10.88 -0.69 -4.69
C TYR A 48 -11.35 0.05 -5.95
N ALA A 49 -11.01 -0.48 -7.13
CA ALA A 49 -11.41 0.09 -8.41
C ALA A 49 -12.94 0.14 -8.57
N TYR A 50 -13.62 -0.95 -8.23
CA TYR A 50 -15.06 -1.08 -8.33
C TYR A 50 -15.79 -0.09 -7.40
N ARG A 51 -15.35 0.03 -6.13
CA ARG A 51 -15.86 1.02 -5.19
C ARG A 51 -15.74 2.44 -5.73
N ARG A 52 -14.56 2.82 -6.24
CA ARG A 52 -14.33 4.15 -6.80
C ARG A 52 -15.23 4.45 -7.99
N ILE A 53 -15.33 3.51 -8.93
CA ILE A 53 -16.21 3.64 -10.10
C ILE A 53 -17.67 3.84 -9.68
N LEU A 54 -18.17 3.06 -8.71
CA LEU A 54 -19.55 3.17 -8.23
C LEU A 54 -19.82 4.49 -7.49
N SER A 55 -18.87 4.95 -6.68
CA SER A 55 -19.01 6.21 -5.93
C SER A 55 -18.98 7.46 -6.82
N GLY A 56 -18.51 7.34 -8.06
CA GLY A 56 -18.27 8.49 -8.93
C GLY A 56 -17.12 9.39 -8.46
N GLU A 57 -16.27 8.91 -7.54
CA GLU A 57 -15.04 9.59 -7.09
C GLU A 57 -14.02 9.68 -8.24
N GLY A 58 -14.22 10.66 -9.12
CA GLY A 58 -13.33 10.99 -10.22
C GLY A 58 -12.00 11.56 -9.75
N ILE A 59 -11.11 11.78 -10.71
CA ILE A 59 -9.84 12.47 -10.47
C ILE A 59 -10.09 13.97 -10.71
N PRO A 60 -9.87 14.86 -9.72
CA PRO A 60 -10.17 16.29 -9.90
C PRO A 60 -9.53 16.91 -11.13
N GLU A 61 -8.28 16.51 -11.44
CA GLU A 61 -7.52 16.99 -12.59
C GLU A 61 -7.97 16.34 -13.92
N HIS A 62 -8.65 15.20 -13.86
CA HIS A 62 -9.08 14.38 -14.99
C HIS A 62 -10.49 13.82 -14.75
N PRO A 63 -11.53 14.67 -14.75
CA PRO A 63 -12.91 14.25 -14.42
C PRO A 63 -13.49 13.21 -15.39
N GLU A 64 -12.92 13.07 -16.59
CA GLU A 64 -13.26 12.05 -17.57
C GLU A 64 -12.74 10.65 -17.21
N ALA A 65 -11.81 10.54 -16.25
CA ALA A 65 -11.20 9.30 -15.83
C ALA A 65 -11.80 8.79 -14.51
N HIS A 66 -12.10 7.49 -14.48
CA HIS A 66 -12.51 6.82 -13.24
C HIS A 66 -11.30 6.58 -12.32
N LEU A 67 -10.15 6.24 -12.91
CA LEU A 67 -8.94 5.79 -12.20
C LEU A 67 -7.69 6.38 -12.86
N SER A 68 -6.58 6.39 -12.12
CA SER A 68 -5.28 6.92 -12.54
C SER A 68 -4.21 5.86 -12.36
N SER A 69 -3.16 5.92 -13.18
CA SER A 69 -1.98 5.07 -13.03
C SER A 69 -1.01 5.54 -11.92
N ASP A 70 -1.27 6.68 -11.28
CA ASP A 70 -0.48 7.19 -10.15
C ASP A 70 -0.94 6.58 -8.83
N TYR A 71 -0.04 5.81 -8.19
CA TYR A 71 -0.23 5.18 -6.89
C TYR A 71 -0.59 6.19 -5.78
N ARG A 72 -0.22 7.47 -5.91
CA ARG A 72 -0.57 8.51 -4.92
C ARG A 72 -2.05 8.86 -4.93
N SER A 73 -2.70 8.68 -6.08
CA SER A 73 -4.12 8.97 -6.27
C SER A 73 -4.99 7.72 -6.15
N GLY A 74 -4.40 6.53 -6.03
CA GLY A 74 -5.12 5.27 -5.92
C GLY A 74 -4.19 4.06 -5.95
N GLN A 75 -3.99 3.48 -7.14
CA GLN A 75 -3.23 2.25 -7.32
C GLN A 75 -2.21 2.43 -8.43
N ALA A 76 -1.03 1.83 -8.28
CA ALA A 76 -0.07 1.77 -9.37
C ALA A 76 -0.64 0.93 -10.52
N TRP A 77 -0.34 1.32 -11.75
CA TRP A 77 -0.73 0.56 -12.94
C TRP A 77 0.39 0.59 -13.98
N VAL A 78 0.59 -0.53 -14.67
CA VAL A 78 1.57 -0.64 -15.76
C VAL A 78 0.97 -1.39 -16.95
N SER A 79 1.33 -1.00 -18.17
CA SER A 79 0.91 -1.74 -19.37
C SER A 79 1.72 -3.03 -19.55
N TRP A 80 1.18 -3.99 -20.32
CA TRP A 80 1.94 -5.21 -20.62
C TRP A 80 3.23 -4.95 -21.40
N ASP A 81 3.26 -3.94 -22.28
CA ASP A 81 4.48 -3.58 -23.02
C ASP A 81 5.59 -3.11 -22.07
N GLU A 82 5.24 -2.25 -21.11
CA GLU A 82 6.17 -1.74 -20.10
C GLU A 82 6.62 -2.83 -19.13
N PHE A 83 5.70 -3.72 -18.74
CA PHE A 83 6.02 -4.89 -17.92
C PHE A 83 7.00 -5.83 -18.62
N LEU A 84 6.79 -6.13 -19.90
CA LEU A 84 7.67 -7.00 -20.68
C LEU A 84 9.03 -6.35 -20.96
N GLN A 85 9.07 -5.03 -21.13
CA GLN A 85 10.32 -4.28 -21.28
C GLN A 85 11.17 -4.35 -20.01
N SER A 86 10.56 -4.24 -18.83
CA SER A 86 11.26 -4.26 -17.54
C SER A 86 11.70 -5.65 -17.08
N HIS A 87 10.97 -6.71 -17.48
CA HIS A 87 11.24 -8.09 -17.03
C HIS A 87 11.88 -8.99 -18.10
N GLY A 88 12.14 -8.45 -19.29
CA GLY A 88 12.60 -9.20 -20.46
C GLY A 88 11.50 -10.06 -21.10
N ALA A 89 11.51 -10.16 -22.43
CA ALA A 89 10.38 -10.75 -23.17
C ALA A 89 10.07 -12.21 -22.81
N ALA A 90 11.08 -13.06 -22.58
CA ALA A 90 10.87 -14.47 -22.28
C ALA A 90 10.39 -14.70 -20.83
N ALA A 91 11.14 -14.20 -19.85
CA ALA A 91 10.81 -14.32 -18.43
C ALA A 91 9.52 -13.55 -18.09
N GLY A 92 9.36 -12.33 -18.61
CA GLY A 92 8.17 -11.51 -18.47
C GLY A 92 6.90 -12.21 -18.95
N ARG A 93 6.93 -12.98 -20.04
CA ARG A 93 5.76 -13.75 -20.50
C ARG A 93 5.36 -14.88 -19.54
N VAL A 94 6.30 -15.47 -18.82
CA VAL A 94 6.00 -16.47 -17.78
C VAL A 94 5.27 -15.80 -16.61
N LEU A 95 5.81 -14.68 -16.13
CA LEU A 95 5.23 -13.88 -15.05
C LEU A 95 3.85 -13.30 -15.42
N GLN A 96 3.72 -12.77 -16.63
CA GLN A 96 2.46 -12.28 -17.20
C GLN A 96 1.37 -13.38 -17.19
N ARG A 97 1.71 -14.61 -17.57
CA ARG A 97 0.76 -15.74 -17.52
C ARG A 97 0.31 -16.05 -16.10
N LYS A 98 1.21 -15.96 -15.12
CA LYS A 98 0.89 -16.18 -13.70
C LYS A 98 -0.07 -15.11 -13.17
N ILE A 99 0.18 -13.83 -13.48
CA ILE A 99 -0.72 -12.73 -13.11
C ILE A 99 -2.09 -12.92 -13.77
N ARG A 100 -2.13 -13.19 -15.09
CA ARG A 100 -3.39 -13.47 -15.80
C ARG A 100 -4.18 -14.61 -15.18
N LYS A 101 -3.48 -15.69 -14.77
CA LYS A 101 -4.11 -16.82 -14.06
C LYS A 101 -4.71 -16.37 -12.73
N ALA A 102 -4.00 -15.61 -11.91
CA ALA A 102 -4.49 -15.11 -10.62
C ALA A 102 -5.75 -14.23 -10.79
N VAL A 103 -5.70 -13.28 -11.73
CA VAL A 103 -6.82 -12.38 -12.04
C VAL A 103 -8.01 -13.17 -12.56
N LYS A 104 -7.81 -14.10 -13.51
CA LYS A 104 -8.89 -14.92 -14.08
C LYS A 104 -9.54 -15.84 -13.04
N GLN A 105 -8.76 -16.44 -12.14
CA GLN A 105 -9.29 -17.31 -11.09
C GLN A 105 -10.08 -16.56 -10.01
N THR A 106 -9.98 -15.23 -9.99
CA THR A 106 -10.72 -14.35 -9.07
C THR A 106 -11.62 -13.35 -9.81
N GLU A 107 -11.88 -13.59 -11.09
CA GLU A 107 -12.66 -12.70 -11.95
C GLU A 107 -14.03 -12.42 -11.31
N GLY A 108 -14.42 -11.15 -11.29
CA GLY A 108 -15.68 -10.69 -10.69
C GLY A 108 -15.75 -10.74 -9.16
N LEU A 109 -14.79 -11.36 -8.46
CA LEU A 109 -14.80 -11.39 -6.99
C LEU A 109 -14.32 -10.07 -6.39
N ILE A 110 -15.13 -9.54 -5.48
CA ILE A 110 -14.85 -8.36 -4.66
C ILE A 110 -15.08 -8.68 -3.18
N ALA A 111 -14.43 -7.91 -2.31
CA ALA A 111 -14.65 -7.95 -0.86
C ALA A 111 -15.72 -6.93 -0.44
N VAL A 112 -16.66 -7.35 0.38
CA VAL A 112 -17.74 -6.51 0.89
C VAL A 112 -17.89 -6.60 2.41
N TYR A 113 -18.46 -5.55 2.98
CA TYR A 113 -18.87 -5.50 4.37
C TYR A 113 -20.25 -4.86 4.45
N GLY A 114 -21.23 -5.57 5.01
CA GLY A 114 -22.62 -5.10 5.03
C GLY A 114 -23.24 -4.93 3.63
N GLY A 115 -22.83 -5.76 2.67
CA GLY A 115 -23.29 -5.72 1.27
C GLY A 115 -22.57 -4.71 0.37
N GLU A 116 -21.77 -3.80 0.94
CA GLU A 116 -21.10 -2.73 0.20
C GLU A 116 -19.61 -3.03 -0.03
N PRO A 117 -19.03 -2.66 -1.20
CA PRO A 117 -17.59 -2.76 -1.47
C PRO A 117 -16.73 -2.07 -0.40
N ILE A 118 -15.80 -2.81 0.20
CA ILE A 118 -14.91 -2.25 1.20
C ILE A 118 -13.90 -1.27 0.58
N LEU A 119 -13.33 -0.41 1.43
CA LEU A 119 -12.10 0.31 1.09
C LEU A 119 -10.90 -0.66 1.22
N ALA A 120 -10.62 -1.41 0.14
CA ALA A 120 -9.59 -2.46 0.10
C ALA A 120 -8.16 -1.90 -0.08
N VAL A 121 -7.69 -1.12 0.89
CA VAL A 121 -6.33 -0.55 0.90
C VAL A 121 -5.28 -1.58 1.30
N TYR A 122 -4.10 -1.49 0.69
CA TYR A 122 -2.99 -2.40 0.92
C TYR A 122 -1.66 -1.66 0.86
N HIS A 123 -0.62 -2.26 1.45
CA HIS A 123 0.71 -1.68 1.53
C HIS A 123 1.79 -2.77 1.45
N SER A 124 3.04 -2.39 1.19
CA SER A 124 4.13 -3.35 0.97
C SER A 124 4.37 -4.25 2.18
N THR A 125 4.75 -3.66 3.32
CA THR A 125 5.20 -4.43 4.50
C THR A 125 4.74 -3.74 5.76
N SER A 126 4.14 -4.48 6.69
CA SER A 126 3.56 -3.88 7.90
C SER A 126 4.62 -3.55 8.97
N GLY A 127 5.77 -4.23 8.96
CA GLY A 127 6.77 -4.13 10.03
C GLY A 127 6.42 -4.99 11.25
N GLY A 128 5.47 -5.93 11.10
CA GLY A 128 5.03 -6.86 12.15
C GLY A 128 3.59 -6.63 12.60
N ARG A 129 2.94 -5.54 12.16
CA ARG A 129 1.57 -5.21 12.55
C ARG A 129 0.91 -4.17 11.65
N THR A 130 -0.37 -4.36 11.33
CA THR A 130 -1.16 -3.37 10.58
C THR A 130 -1.68 -2.24 11.48
N GLU A 131 -2.30 -1.23 10.91
CA GLU A 131 -2.81 -0.04 11.59
C GLU A 131 -4.33 0.09 11.41
N ASN A 132 -5.02 0.69 12.40
CA ASN A 132 -6.43 1.03 12.27
C ASN A 132 -6.64 2.17 11.26
N SER A 133 -7.75 2.18 10.53
CA SER A 133 -8.03 3.22 9.53
C SER A 133 -8.09 4.63 10.11
N GLU A 134 -8.66 4.81 11.30
CA GLU A 134 -8.84 6.14 11.92
C GLU A 134 -7.51 6.81 12.29
N HIS A 135 -6.45 6.02 12.48
CA HIS A 135 -5.12 6.55 12.78
C HIS A 135 -4.42 7.10 11.53
N TYR A 136 -4.98 6.89 10.34
CA TYR A 136 -4.46 7.41 9.06
C TYR A 136 -5.44 8.33 8.31
N TRP A 137 -6.75 8.04 8.31
CA TRP A 137 -7.79 8.78 7.57
C TRP A 137 -8.89 9.39 8.45
N ASN A 138 -8.72 9.44 9.78
CA ASN A 138 -9.70 9.98 10.75
C ASN A 138 -11.10 9.32 10.74
N GLU A 139 -11.29 8.22 10.01
CA GLU A 139 -12.53 7.44 9.96
C GLU A 139 -12.30 6.00 10.41
N ALA A 140 -13.13 5.52 11.33
CA ALA A 140 -13.09 4.15 11.83
C ALA A 140 -13.93 3.22 10.94
N LEU A 141 -13.26 2.38 10.15
CA LEU A 141 -13.88 1.37 9.30
C LEU A 141 -13.80 -0.02 9.95
N PRO A 142 -14.93 -0.71 10.22
CA PRO A 142 -14.96 -1.97 10.98
C PRO A 142 -14.08 -3.09 10.43
N TYR A 143 -13.84 -3.10 9.13
CA TYR A 143 -12.99 -4.09 8.45
C TYR A 143 -11.52 -3.69 8.35
N LEU A 144 -11.14 -2.43 8.62
CA LEU A 144 -9.74 -1.98 8.64
C LEU A 144 -9.26 -1.78 10.08
N ARG A 145 -9.09 -2.91 10.77
CA ARG A 145 -8.57 -2.96 12.14
C ARG A 145 -7.16 -3.52 12.15
N SER A 146 -6.39 -3.09 13.13
CA SER A 146 -5.03 -3.55 13.36
C SER A 146 -5.00 -5.02 13.75
N VAL A 147 -4.18 -5.79 13.03
CA VAL A 147 -3.86 -7.20 13.30
C VAL A 147 -2.35 -7.39 13.38
N GLU A 148 -1.91 -8.35 14.17
CA GLU A 148 -0.54 -8.86 14.08
C GLU A 148 -0.23 -9.31 12.65
N ASP A 149 1.03 -9.21 12.25
CA ASP A 149 1.47 -9.68 10.94
C ASP A 149 2.87 -10.29 11.06
N PRO A 150 2.97 -11.48 11.70
CA PRO A 150 4.22 -12.22 11.79
C PRO A 150 4.70 -12.72 10.42
N PHE A 151 3.83 -12.72 9.41
CA PHE A 151 4.09 -13.26 8.08
C PHE A 151 4.96 -12.31 7.24
N SER A 152 4.95 -11.01 7.54
CA SER A 152 5.75 -10.00 6.82
C SER A 152 7.23 -9.93 7.24
N ILE A 153 7.68 -10.75 8.20
CA ILE A 153 9.03 -10.66 8.79
C ILE A 153 10.16 -10.90 7.78
N ASN A 154 9.92 -11.75 6.77
CA ASN A 154 10.90 -12.07 5.73
C ASN A 154 10.96 -11.03 4.61
N SER A 155 10.21 -9.93 4.72
CA SER A 155 10.30 -8.83 3.75
C SER A 155 11.70 -8.21 3.77
N PRO A 156 12.35 -8.00 2.61
CA PRO A 156 13.64 -7.29 2.53
C PRO A 156 13.55 -5.83 2.97
N VAL A 157 12.32 -5.31 3.14
CA VAL A 157 12.03 -3.97 3.64
C VAL A 157 11.26 -4.01 4.97
N HIS A 158 11.33 -5.13 5.70
CA HIS A 158 10.79 -5.25 7.05
C HIS A 158 11.44 -4.26 8.02
N TYR A 159 12.75 -4.07 7.88
CA TYR A 159 13.54 -3.12 8.64
C TYR A 159 14.45 -2.32 7.70
N SER A 160 14.68 -1.06 8.02
CA SER A 160 15.63 -0.22 7.30
C SER A 160 16.16 0.89 8.19
N THR A 161 17.29 1.46 7.79
CA THR A 161 17.83 2.67 8.39
C THR A 161 17.80 3.82 7.40
N ALA A 162 17.68 5.04 7.92
CA ALA A 162 17.86 6.27 7.15
C ALA A 162 18.67 7.26 7.99
N THR A 163 19.59 7.97 7.36
CA THR A 163 20.47 8.93 8.03
C THR A 163 20.35 10.30 7.37
N ILE A 164 20.35 11.35 8.18
CA ILE A 164 20.27 12.75 7.74
C ILE A 164 21.06 13.64 8.69
N SER A 165 21.82 14.62 8.17
CA SER A 165 22.51 15.58 9.02
C SER A 165 21.51 16.45 9.79
N LEU A 166 21.86 16.88 11.01
CA LEU A 166 20.99 17.72 11.83
C LEU A 166 20.64 19.05 11.14
N GLY A 167 21.57 19.62 10.36
CA GLY A 167 21.32 20.82 9.57
C GLY A 167 20.27 20.59 8.48
N LYS A 168 20.37 19.48 7.74
CA LYS A 168 19.36 19.16 6.71
C LYS A 168 18.02 18.79 7.31
N LEU A 169 18.02 18.11 8.47
CA LEU A 169 16.81 17.81 9.21
C LEU A 169 16.09 19.09 9.65
N ALA A 170 16.84 20.08 10.16
CA ALA A 170 16.29 21.38 10.56
C ALA A 170 15.62 22.09 9.37
N GLU A 171 16.28 22.12 8.20
CA GLU A 171 15.74 22.69 6.96
C GLU A 171 14.44 22.01 6.53
N VAL A 172 14.42 20.67 6.49
CA VAL A 172 13.27 19.89 6.03
C VAL A 172 12.06 20.01 6.97
N LEU A 173 12.32 20.10 8.28
CA LEU A 173 11.27 20.28 9.29
C LEU A 173 10.83 21.75 9.40
N GLY A 174 11.64 22.70 8.93
CA GLY A 174 11.40 24.13 9.07
C GLY A 174 11.50 24.56 10.53
N VAL A 175 12.59 24.17 11.19
CA VAL A 175 12.98 24.58 12.54
C VAL A 175 14.38 25.18 12.49
N ASP A 176 14.72 26.07 13.43
CA ASP A 176 16.05 26.72 13.44
C ASP A 176 17.18 25.71 13.70
N ARG A 177 16.94 24.75 14.58
CA ARG A 177 17.88 23.67 14.93
C ARG A 177 17.13 22.48 15.52
N VAL A 178 17.68 21.29 15.35
CA VAL A 178 17.17 20.06 15.98
C VAL A 178 18.05 19.73 17.18
N ASN A 179 17.75 20.33 18.33
CA ASN A 179 18.40 20.03 19.61
C ASN A 179 17.69 18.90 20.38
N ASN A 180 16.45 18.59 20.01
CA ASN A 180 15.65 17.46 20.48
C ASN A 180 14.93 16.80 19.28
N PHE A 181 14.74 15.50 19.39
CA PHE A 181 13.84 14.76 18.51
C PHE A 181 13.24 13.61 19.31
N LYS A 182 11.93 13.63 19.54
CA LYS A 182 11.25 12.65 20.39
C LYS A 182 9.92 12.24 19.79
N VAL A 183 9.69 10.94 19.71
CA VAL A 183 8.35 10.41 19.47
C VAL A 183 7.60 10.46 20.81
N ILE A 184 6.73 11.45 20.97
CA ILE A 184 6.01 11.72 22.23
C ILE A 184 4.82 10.78 22.40
N GLU A 185 4.12 10.49 21.32
CA GLU A 185 2.97 9.59 21.32
C GLU A 185 3.08 8.56 20.19
N ARG A 186 2.61 7.35 20.47
CA ARG A 186 2.44 6.29 19.49
C ARG A 186 0.99 5.85 19.48
N TYR A 187 0.49 5.46 18.31
CA TYR A 187 -0.73 4.68 18.25
C TYR A 187 -0.51 3.32 18.93
N PRO A 188 -1.59 2.61 19.33
CA PRO A 188 -1.49 1.23 19.80
C PRO A 188 -0.58 0.42 18.87
N SER A 189 -0.72 0.66 17.56
CA SER A 189 0.31 0.71 16.52
C SER A 189 1.74 0.25 16.83
N GLY A 190 2.40 1.05 17.67
CA GLY A 190 3.83 1.29 17.59
C GLY A 190 4.18 2.42 16.63
N ARG A 191 3.35 2.71 15.62
CA ARG A 191 3.54 3.85 14.70
C ARG A 191 3.50 5.18 15.43
N ALA A 192 4.40 6.09 15.03
CA ALA A 192 4.51 7.44 15.58
C ALA A 192 3.23 8.22 15.29
N LYS A 193 2.62 8.74 16.35
CA LYS A 193 1.46 9.64 16.28
C LYS A 193 1.94 11.08 16.30
N THR A 194 2.68 11.45 17.34
CA THR A 194 3.18 12.80 17.58
C THR A 194 4.68 12.79 17.80
N VAL A 195 5.39 13.66 17.09
CA VAL A 195 6.83 13.85 17.16
C VAL A 195 7.14 15.29 17.52
N GLU A 196 7.95 15.49 18.55
CA GLU A 196 8.54 16.79 18.90
C GLU A 196 9.92 16.88 18.25
N ALA A 197 10.17 17.96 17.50
CA ALA A 197 11.48 18.25 16.94
C ALA A 197 11.73 19.77 16.95
N GLY A 198 12.79 20.21 17.61
CA GLY A 198 13.01 21.61 17.94
C GLY A 198 11.90 22.14 18.87
N ASP A 199 11.29 23.23 18.44
CA ASP A 199 10.18 23.94 19.08
C ASP A 199 8.80 23.59 18.47
N ARG A 200 8.74 22.56 17.62
CA ARG A 200 7.54 22.19 16.85
C ARG A 200 7.10 20.75 17.09
N TRP A 201 5.80 20.53 16.87
CA TRP A 201 5.18 19.22 16.84
C TRP A 201 4.79 18.85 15.42
N PHE A 202 4.99 17.58 15.07
CA PHE A 202 4.67 16.98 13.80
C PHE A 202 3.90 15.69 14.03
N SER A 203 3.02 15.34 13.09
CA SER A 203 2.54 13.97 13.02
C SER A 203 3.65 13.03 12.54
N GLY A 204 3.58 11.74 12.89
CA GLY A 204 4.48 10.74 12.32
C GLY A 204 4.40 10.66 10.78
N ARG A 205 3.25 11.01 10.21
CA ARG A 205 3.01 11.09 8.77
C ARG A 205 3.79 12.24 8.13
N GLU A 206 3.75 13.44 8.72
CA GLU A 206 4.55 14.57 8.22
C GLU A 206 6.03 14.27 8.25
N ILE A 207 6.54 13.64 9.32
CA ILE A 207 7.94 13.21 9.38
C ILE A 207 8.25 12.24 8.24
N ARG A 208 7.42 11.21 8.05
CA ARG A 208 7.58 10.24 6.97
C ARG A 208 7.61 10.90 5.61
N GLU A 209 6.65 11.78 5.31
CA GLU A 209 6.51 12.43 4.00
C GLU A 209 7.68 13.39 3.72
N ARG A 210 8.04 14.23 4.69
CA ARG A 210 9.13 15.20 4.54
C ARG A 210 10.51 14.56 4.42
N LEU A 211 10.74 13.47 5.15
CA LEU A 211 12.02 12.76 5.16
C LEU A 211 12.05 11.57 4.20
N ASN A 212 10.95 11.31 3.48
CA ASN A 212 10.79 10.15 2.61
C ASN A 212 11.09 8.81 3.33
N LEU A 213 10.69 8.69 4.60
CA LEU A 213 10.81 7.42 5.33
C LEU A 213 9.84 6.39 4.77
N ARG A 214 10.21 5.11 4.90
CA ARG A 214 9.37 4.01 4.40
C ARG A 214 8.02 3.92 5.13
N SER A 215 7.99 4.19 6.44
CA SER A 215 6.77 4.11 7.23
C SER A 215 6.76 5.16 8.35
N THR A 216 5.64 5.22 9.08
CA THR A 216 5.53 5.99 10.33
C THR A 216 5.95 5.17 11.56
N TRP A 217 6.40 3.92 11.39
CA TRP A 217 6.93 3.11 12.47
C TRP A 217 8.44 3.27 12.54
N PHE A 218 8.88 4.23 13.35
CA PHE A 218 10.31 4.48 13.51
C PHE A 218 10.71 4.84 14.95
N THR A 219 12.01 4.69 15.20
CA THR A 219 12.76 5.35 16.28
C THR A 219 13.83 6.23 15.64
N ALA A 220 14.38 7.16 16.41
CA ALA A 220 15.39 8.09 15.93
C ALA A 220 16.36 8.44 17.05
N GLU A 221 17.65 8.48 16.73
CA GLU A 221 18.73 8.78 17.67
C GLU A 221 19.73 9.76 17.05
N ILE A 222 20.20 10.71 17.86
CA ILE A 222 21.25 11.65 17.44
C ILE A 222 22.61 10.97 17.64
N MET A 223 23.38 10.88 16.55
CA MET A 223 24.73 10.32 16.53
C MET A 223 25.70 11.37 15.95
N GLY A 224 26.36 12.12 16.83
CA GLY A 224 27.23 13.22 16.41
C GLY A 224 26.42 14.35 15.76
N GLU A 225 26.72 14.64 14.48
CA GLU A 225 26.01 15.66 13.68
C GLU A 225 24.89 15.07 12.81
N GLU A 226 24.55 13.80 13.00
CA GLU A 226 23.51 13.09 12.23
C GLU A 226 22.37 12.60 13.11
N MET A 227 21.20 12.48 12.51
CA MET A 227 20.06 11.74 13.02
C MET A 227 19.99 10.40 12.29
N VAL A 228 19.96 9.31 13.04
CA VAL A 228 19.79 7.96 12.52
C VAL A 228 18.39 7.46 12.86
N PHE A 229 17.63 7.12 11.83
CA PHE A 229 16.30 6.52 11.94
C PHE A 229 16.39 5.02 11.77
N SER A 230 15.72 4.29 12.66
CA SER A 230 15.38 2.88 12.48
C SER A 230 13.90 2.81 12.10
N VAL A 231 13.58 2.22 10.96
CA VAL A 231 12.24 2.25 10.35
C VAL A 231 11.77 0.82 10.06
N TRP A 232 10.58 0.48 10.54
CA TRP A 232 9.94 -0.83 10.35
C TRP A 232 8.80 -0.75 9.34
N GLY A 233 8.80 -1.68 8.39
CA GLY A 233 7.79 -1.77 7.33
C GLY A 233 7.92 -0.70 6.24
N TYR A 234 7.02 -0.80 5.25
CA TYR A 234 6.95 0.10 4.12
C TYR A 234 5.50 0.32 3.68
N GLY A 235 5.06 1.58 3.72
CA GLY A 235 3.71 2.01 3.37
C GLY A 235 2.92 2.53 4.57
N HIS A 236 1.62 2.77 4.36
CA HIS A 236 0.74 3.36 5.38
C HIS A 236 0.36 2.38 6.51
N GLY A 237 0.48 1.07 6.29
CA GLY A 237 0.26 0.06 7.34
C GLY A 237 -1.18 -0.39 7.52
N VAL A 238 -2.15 0.22 6.84
CA VAL A 238 -3.58 -0.13 6.97
C VAL A 238 -3.96 -1.21 5.95
N GLY A 239 -4.86 -2.12 6.33
CA GLY A 239 -5.37 -3.18 5.48
C GLY A 239 -4.31 -4.25 5.16
N MET A 240 -4.33 -4.78 3.94
CA MET A 240 -3.51 -5.94 3.59
C MET A 240 -2.02 -5.60 3.43
N SER A 241 -1.15 -6.33 4.15
CA SER A 241 0.29 -6.33 3.86
C SER A 241 0.59 -7.27 2.69
N GLN A 242 1.28 -6.79 1.66
CA GLN A 242 1.64 -7.60 0.49
C GLN A 242 2.65 -8.70 0.82
N TYR A 243 3.69 -8.36 1.60
CA TYR A 243 4.63 -9.37 2.09
C TYR A 243 4.02 -10.28 3.15
N GLY A 244 3.09 -9.76 3.95
CA GLY A 244 2.31 -10.61 4.86
C GLY A 244 1.42 -11.61 4.11
N ALA A 245 0.74 -11.18 3.04
CA ALA A 245 -0.01 -12.06 2.13
C ALA A 245 0.90 -13.12 1.47
N GLN A 246 2.12 -12.74 1.08
CA GLN A 246 3.12 -13.68 0.58
C GLN A 246 3.48 -14.73 1.64
N GLY A 247 3.81 -14.31 2.86
CA GLY A 247 4.20 -15.22 3.93
C GLY A 247 3.05 -16.17 4.34
N MET A 248 1.81 -15.67 4.39
CA MET A 248 0.63 -16.52 4.59
C MET A 248 0.47 -17.52 3.43
N ALA A 249 0.58 -17.07 2.19
CA ALA A 249 0.45 -17.94 1.03
C ALA A 249 1.52 -19.05 0.99
N GLU A 250 2.76 -18.74 1.39
CA GLU A 250 3.85 -19.73 1.55
C GLU A 250 3.57 -20.76 2.65
N GLN A 251 2.76 -20.40 3.65
CA GLN A 251 2.30 -21.30 4.71
C GLN A 251 1.02 -22.06 4.34
N GLY A 252 0.54 -21.94 3.09
CA GLY A 252 -0.59 -22.70 2.56
C GLY A 252 -1.96 -22.06 2.74
N TYR A 253 -2.04 -20.82 3.22
CA TYR A 253 -3.30 -20.09 3.30
C TYR A 253 -3.82 -19.72 1.90
N SER A 254 -5.12 -19.87 1.68
CA SER A 254 -5.79 -19.45 0.45
C SER A 254 -6.01 -17.95 0.39
N TYR A 255 -6.25 -17.40 -0.80
CA TYR A 255 -6.47 -15.96 -0.99
C TYR A 255 -7.64 -15.40 -0.16
N ASP A 256 -8.71 -16.17 0.03
CA ASP A 256 -9.87 -15.78 0.83
C ASP A 256 -9.52 -15.71 2.33
N GLN A 257 -8.74 -16.67 2.84
CA GLN A 257 -8.23 -16.62 4.22
C GLN A 257 -7.30 -15.43 4.43
N ILE A 258 -6.43 -15.13 3.46
CA ILE A 258 -5.54 -13.95 3.49
C ILE A 258 -6.38 -12.67 3.58
N LEU A 259 -7.40 -12.53 2.72
CA LEU A 259 -8.25 -11.34 2.70
C LEU A 259 -9.03 -11.18 4.01
N GLN A 260 -9.64 -12.26 4.53
CA GLN A 260 -10.38 -12.23 5.79
C GLN A 260 -9.50 -11.97 7.02
N TYR A 261 -8.21 -12.29 6.93
CA TYR A 261 -7.24 -11.97 7.98
C TYR A 261 -6.98 -10.46 8.07
N TYR A 262 -6.72 -9.82 6.93
CA TYR A 262 -6.38 -8.39 6.86
C TYR A 262 -7.59 -7.46 6.84
N TYR A 263 -8.74 -7.94 6.36
CA TYR A 263 -9.99 -7.21 6.31
C TYR A 263 -11.03 -7.92 7.17
N GLN A 264 -11.28 -7.41 8.37
CA GLN A 264 -12.07 -8.13 9.36
C GLN A 264 -13.56 -8.15 9.03
N GLY A 265 -14.18 -9.34 9.13
CA GLY A 265 -15.62 -9.51 8.95
C GLY A 265 -16.12 -9.29 7.52
N ILE A 266 -15.25 -9.34 6.52
CA ILE A 266 -15.65 -9.22 5.12
C ILE A 266 -16.22 -10.52 4.58
N GLU A 267 -17.01 -10.38 3.53
CA GLU A 267 -17.45 -11.47 2.67
C GLU A 267 -16.90 -11.27 1.26
N LEU A 268 -16.71 -12.38 0.53
CA LEU A 268 -16.35 -12.32 -0.89
C LEU A 268 -17.58 -12.60 -1.72
N GLN A 269 -17.90 -11.68 -2.64
CA GLN A 269 -19.04 -11.83 -3.54
C GLN A 269 -18.64 -11.59 -4.98
N ARG A 270 -19.38 -12.21 -5.89
CA ARG A 270 -19.23 -11.98 -7.33
C ARG A 270 -20.09 -10.79 -7.74
N ALA A 271 -19.46 -9.73 -8.23
CA ALA A 271 -20.14 -8.51 -8.68
C ALA A 271 -20.67 -8.59 -10.12
N TYR A 272 -20.11 -9.49 -10.94
CA TYR A 272 -20.49 -9.75 -12.33
C TYR A 272 -19.99 -11.12 -12.82
#